data_AF-A0A1F8TM26-F1
#
_entry.id   AF-A0A1F8TM26-F1
#
_cell.length_a   1.000
_cell.length_b   1.000
_cell.length_c   1.000
_cell.angle_alpha   90.00
_cell.angle_beta   90.00
_cell.angle_gamma   90.00
#
_symmetry.space_group_name_H-M   'P 1'
#
loop_
_entity.id
_entity.type
_entity.pdbx_description
1 polymer ?
#
loop_
_entity_poly.entity_id
_entity_poly.type
_entity_poly.pdbx_seq_one_letter_code
_entity_poly.pdbx_strand_id
1 'polypeptide(L)'
;MKPKHISFTILLALLFAACAPKATPMPTPDISAISTAAAKTVIAEISATAAAAASLTPLASPTSEPSTEAPTVTVTMTVGVLTTPGILGTPLGLCDNAVFVSDVTVPDGSVMTPGQEFLKTWKVRNTGDCTWGAGYTVVYGGYNDKMSGVPAALATTVIPNQEVDVSVQFKAPTKAGEYLSAWRMANPSGYAFGQFFFIKIVVR
;
A
#
# COMPACT_ATOMS: atom_id res chain seq x y z
N MET A 1 -33.58 -78.01 8.35
CA MET A 1 -34.22 -76.78 8.87
C MET A 1 -33.79 -75.60 8.00
N LYS A 2 -34.72 -74.65 7.77
CA LYS A 2 -34.97 -74.03 6.46
C LYS A 2 -34.05 -72.82 6.13
N PRO A 3 -33.36 -72.79 4.96
CA PRO A 3 -32.57 -71.63 4.50
C PRO A 3 -33.43 -70.41 4.06
N LYS A 4 -34.75 -70.56 4.06
CA LYS A 4 -35.71 -69.54 3.59
C LYS A 4 -35.73 -68.27 4.45
N HIS A 5 -35.31 -68.33 5.72
CA HIS A 5 -35.33 -67.16 6.60
C HIS A 5 -34.10 -66.24 6.45
N ILE A 6 -32.96 -66.77 5.98
CA ILE A 6 -31.74 -66.00 5.75
C ILE A 6 -31.83 -65.19 4.44
N SER A 7 -32.42 -65.77 3.37
CA SER A 7 -32.70 -65.00 2.15
C SER A 7 -33.77 -63.92 2.37
N PHE A 8 -34.77 -64.16 3.22
CA PHE A 8 -35.82 -63.18 3.48
C PHE A 8 -35.31 -61.98 4.30
N THR A 9 -34.35 -62.20 5.21
CA THR A 9 -33.74 -61.13 6.01
C THR A 9 -32.76 -60.27 5.18
N ILE A 10 -32.04 -60.84 4.22
CA ILE A 10 -31.18 -60.08 3.29
C ILE A 10 -32.03 -59.25 2.30
N LEU A 11 -33.15 -59.80 1.82
CA LEU A 11 -34.05 -59.07 0.90
C LEU A 11 -34.79 -57.92 1.61
N LEU A 12 -35.13 -58.08 2.89
CA LEU A 12 -35.77 -57.02 3.69
C LEU A 12 -34.79 -55.89 4.07
N ALA A 13 -33.50 -56.20 4.25
CA ALA A 13 -32.47 -55.20 4.51
C ALA A 13 -32.15 -54.31 3.28
N LEU A 14 -32.29 -54.85 2.06
CA LEU A 14 -32.09 -54.09 0.81
C LEU A 14 -33.25 -53.13 0.48
N LEU A 15 -34.44 -53.35 1.03
CA LEU A 15 -35.62 -52.48 0.81
C LEU A 15 -35.60 -51.20 1.66
N PHE A 16 -34.82 -51.15 2.75
CA PHE A 16 -34.72 -49.97 3.62
C PHE A 16 -33.67 -48.94 3.18
N ALA A 17 -32.88 -49.21 2.13
CA ALA A 17 -31.85 -48.30 1.62
C ALA A 17 -32.33 -47.34 0.51
N ALA A 18 -33.62 -47.37 0.16
CA ALA A 18 -34.19 -46.57 -0.92
C ALA A 18 -35.00 -45.36 -0.42
N CYS A 19 -34.41 -44.55 0.47
CA CYS A 19 -34.90 -43.19 0.70
C CYS A 19 -33.74 -42.29 1.12
N ALA A 20 -32.92 -41.90 0.13
CA ALA A 20 -32.05 -40.73 0.30
C ALA A 20 -32.93 -39.48 0.12
N PRO A 21 -32.90 -38.49 1.04
CA PRO A 21 -33.58 -37.22 0.82
C PRO A 21 -32.96 -36.52 -0.39
N LYS A 22 -33.80 -36.22 -1.39
CA LYS A 22 -33.42 -35.44 -2.56
C LYS A 22 -33.02 -34.04 -2.08
N ALA A 23 -31.76 -33.66 -2.31
CA ALA A 23 -31.29 -32.31 -2.02
C ALA A 23 -32.21 -31.30 -2.71
N THR A 24 -32.86 -30.44 -1.93
CA THR A 24 -33.60 -29.30 -2.45
C THR A 24 -32.60 -28.29 -2.99
N PRO A 25 -32.86 -27.66 -4.16
CA PRO A 25 -32.03 -26.56 -4.63
C PRO A 25 -32.08 -25.44 -3.59
N MET A 26 -30.89 -25.01 -3.13
CA MET A 26 -30.71 -23.87 -2.25
C MET A 26 -31.28 -22.61 -2.93
N PRO A 27 -31.98 -21.71 -2.23
CA PRO A 27 -32.48 -20.48 -2.83
C PRO A 27 -31.30 -19.66 -3.35
N THR A 28 -31.27 -19.46 -4.67
CA THR A 28 -30.32 -18.56 -5.34
C THR A 28 -30.63 -17.13 -4.89
N PRO A 29 -29.67 -16.40 -4.28
CA PRO A 29 -29.88 -14.99 -3.94
C PRO A 29 -30.02 -14.18 -5.23
N ASP A 30 -31.16 -13.52 -5.43
CA ASP A 30 -31.36 -12.54 -6.49
C ASP A 30 -30.60 -11.25 -6.14
N ILE A 31 -29.51 -10.99 -6.86
CA ILE A 31 -28.59 -9.85 -6.64
C ILE A 31 -29.24 -8.51 -7.01
N SER A 32 -30.37 -8.50 -7.74
CA SER A 32 -30.99 -7.26 -8.22
C SER A 32 -31.79 -6.49 -7.16
N ALA A 33 -32.09 -7.10 -6.01
CA ALA A 33 -32.87 -6.47 -4.93
C ALA A 33 -32.03 -5.66 -3.91
N ILE A 34 -30.70 -5.83 -3.89
CA ILE A 34 -29.83 -5.22 -2.84
C ILE A 34 -29.33 -3.82 -3.24
N SER A 35 -29.32 -3.48 -4.53
CA SER A 35 -28.72 -2.24 -5.04
C SER A 35 -29.58 -0.98 -4.92
N THR A 36 -30.87 -1.07 -4.54
CA THR A 36 -31.81 0.07 -4.60
C THR A 36 -32.04 0.79 -3.26
N ALA A 37 -31.63 0.21 -2.13
CA ALA A 37 -31.90 0.79 -0.80
C ALA A 37 -30.84 1.82 -0.32
N ALA A 38 -29.62 1.82 -0.88
CA ALA A 38 -28.52 2.63 -0.35
C ALA A 38 -28.38 4.05 -0.95
N ALA A 39 -29.15 4.38 -1.99
CA ALA A 39 -28.94 5.62 -2.77
C ALA A 39 -29.75 6.85 -2.31
N LYS A 40 -30.57 6.76 -1.24
CA LYS A 40 -31.51 7.85 -0.88
C LYS A 40 -31.16 8.67 0.36
N THR A 41 -30.06 8.43 1.06
CA THR A 41 -29.84 9.04 2.39
C THR A 41 -28.73 10.10 2.47
N VAL A 42 -28.02 10.42 1.38
CA VAL A 42 -26.80 11.25 1.47
C VAL A 42 -27.00 12.73 1.07
N ILE A 43 -28.21 13.17 0.68
CA ILE A 43 -28.41 14.52 0.09
C ILE A 43 -29.06 15.52 1.08
N ALA A 44 -29.26 15.17 2.35
CA ALA A 44 -29.92 16.08 3.32
C ALA A 44 -28.97 16.88 4.23
N GLU A 45 -27.70 16.49 4.39
CA GLU A 45 -26.83 17.07 5.44
C GLU A 45 -25.84 18.16 4.96
N ILE A 46 -25.82 18.51 3.67
CA ILE A 46 -24.87 19.49 3.12
C ILE A 46 -25.41 20.93 3.11
N SER A 47 -26.63 21.16 3.59
CA SER A 47 -27.32 22.47 3.49
C SER A 47 -27.30 23.33 4.76
N ALA A 48 -26.50 22.99 5.79
CA ALA A 48 -26.53 23.71 7.08
C ALA A 48 -25.30 24.59 7.42
N THR A 49 -24.22 24.58 6.62
CA THR A 49 -22.99 25.34 6.95
C THR A 49 -22.72 26.47 5.97
N ALA A 50 -23.74 27.29 5.72
CA ALA A 50 -23.64 28.47 4.85
C ALA A 50 -24.41 29.67 5.45
N ALA A 51 -24.23 29.99 6.73
CA ALA A 51 -24.73 31.24 7.32
C ALA A 51 -24.14 31.53 8.72
N ALA A 52 -22.85 31.88 8.81
CA ALA A 52 -22.24 32.67 9.89
C ALA A 52 -20.71 32.65 9.67
N ALA A 53 -19.95 33.73 9.57
CA ALA A 53 -20.22 35.14 9.74
C ALA A 53 -19.19 35.90 8.89
N ALA A 54 -19.67 36.81 8.07
CA ALA A 54 -18.86 37.90 7.57
C ALA A 54 -18.56 38.84 8.74
N SER A 55 -17.29 39.13 9.00
CA SER A 55 -16.91 40.35 9.70
C SER A 55 -15.54 40.81 9.20
N LEU A 56 -15.52 42.07 8.79
CA LEU A 56 -14.50 42.77 8.04
C LEU A 56 -13.41 43.28 8.97
N THR A 57 -12.13 43.15 8.59
CA THR A 57 -11.11 44.20 8.77
C THR A 57 -9.79 43.80 8.09
N PRO A 58 -9.35 44.49 7.02
CA PRO A 58 -7.94 44.50 6.64
C PRO A 58 -7.22 45.57 7.46
N LEU A 59 -6.33 45.15 8.35
CA LEU A 59 -5.50 46.04 9.15
C LEU A 59 -4.33 46.58 8.33
N ALA A 60 -4.03 47.86 8.59
CA ALA A 60 -3.25 48.77 7.79
C ALA A 60 -1.82 48.35 7.42
N SER A 61 -1.45 48.79 6.23
CA SER A 61 -0.09 48.99 5.74
C SER A 61 0.68 49.98 6.62
N PRO A 62 1.95 49.70 6.97
CA PRO A 62 2.88 50.73 7.41
C PRO A 62 3.73 51.23 6.23
N THR A 63 3.47 52.48 5.86
CA THR A 63 4.44 53.58 5.73
C THR A 63 5.80 53.26 5.11
N SER A 64 5.95 53.65 3.84
CA SER A 64 7.24 53.95 3.21
C SER A 64 7.76 55.30 3.66
N GLU A 65 8.90 55.30 4.34
CA GLU A 65 9.67 56.50 4.71
C GLU A 65 10.72 56.79 3.62
N PRO A 66 10.82 58.02 3.10
CA PRO A 66 11.83 58.38 2.11
C PRO A 66 13.13 58.76 2.83
N SER A 67 14.08 57.82 2.91
CA SER A 67 15.43 58.16 3.36
C SER A 67 16.22 58.76 2.19
N THR A 68 16.55 60.04 2.35
CA THR A 68 17.51 60.79 1.54
C THR A 68 18.91 60.38 1.98
N GLU A 69 19.66 59.68 1.13
CA GLU A 69 21.10 59.50 1.33
C GLU A 69 21.87 59.99 0.10
N ALA A 70 22.76 60.94 0.37
CA ALA A 70 23.61 61.65 -0.59
C ALA A 70 24.72 60.73 -1.14
N PRO A 71 25.31 61.06 -2.31
CA PRO A 71 26.19 60.14 -3.02
C PRO A 71 27.56 60.06 -2.34
N THR A 72 27.94 58.88 -1.85
CA THR A 72 29.33 58.58 -1.51
C THR A 72 29.92 57.70 -2.59
N VAL A 73 30.82 58.30 -3.36
CA VAL A 73 31.61 57.68 -4.42
C VAL A 73 32.40 56.50 -3.84
N THR A 74 32.07 55.28 -4.24
CA THR A 74 32.87 54.10 -3.95
C THR A 74 33.38 53.52 -5.27
N VAL A 75 34.70 53.46 -5.37
CA VAL A 75 35.47 53.04 -6.54
C VAL A 75 35.14 51.59 -6.91
N THR A 76 34.56 51.41 -8.09
CA THR A 76 34.31 50.10 -8.69
C THR A 76 35.64 49.46 -9.09
N MET A 77 36.10 48.47 -8.31
CA MET A 77 37.08 47.49 -8.79
C MET A 77 36.32 46.46 -9.62
N THR A 78 36.52 46.52 -10.94
CA THR A 78 36.00 45.56 -11.92
C THR A 78 36.71 44.22 -11.72
N VAL A 79 36.16 43.36 -10.85
CA VAL A 79 36.44 41.92 -10.91
C VAL A 79 35.55 41.36 -12.01
N GLY A 80 36.17 40.91 -13.11
CA GLY A 80 35.47 40.22 -14.18
C GLY A 80 34.86 38.92 -13.66
N VAL A 81 33.59 38.96 -13.28
CA VAL A 81 32.78 37.77 -13.03
C VAL A 81 32.47 37.16 -14.40
N LEU A 82 33.11 36.03 -14.71
CA LEU A 82 32.59 35.14 -15.75
C LEU A 82 31.19 34.72 -15.32
N THR A 83 30.18 35.30 -15.95
CA THR A 83 28.79 34.84 -15.84
C THR A 83 28.68 33.49 -16.53
N THR A 84 28.97 32.42 -15.80
CA THR A 84 28.51 31.08 -16.16
C THR A 84 26.98 31.12 -16.10
N PRO A 85 26.25 30.76 -17.17
CA PRO A 85 24.79 30.69 -17.10
C PRO A 85 24.40 29.74 -15.97
N GLY A 86 23.52 30.22 -15.09
CA GLY A 86 23.02 29.47 -13.96
C GLY A 86 22.48 28.11 -14.39
N ILE A 87 23.17 27.06 -13.96
CA ILE A 87 22.51 25.77 -13.77
C ILE A 87 21.62 25.99 -12.55
N LEU A 88 20.33 26.27 -12.78
CA LEU A 88 19.31 25.85 -11.83
C LEU A 88 19.65 24.38 -11.55
N GLY A 89 19.98 24.06 -10.31
CA GLY A 89 20.28 22.69 -9.91
C GLY A 89 19.06 21.82 -10.20
N THR A 90 19.02 21.22 -11.39
CA THR A 90 18.18 20.07 -11.65
C THR A 90 18.66 19.04 -10.63
N PRO A 91 17.81 18.58 -9.70
CA PRO A 91 18.20 17.42 -8.91
C PRO A 91 18.62 16.35 -9.93
N LEU A 92 19.84 15.84 -9.81
CA LEU A 92 20.27 14.70 -10.61
C LEU A 92 19.42 13.51 -10.12
N GLY A 93 18.21 13.41 -10.66
CA GLY A 93 17.27 12.36 -10.33
C GLY A 93 17.90 11.03 -10.72
N LEU A 94 17.87 10.08 -9.79
CA LEU A 94 18.18 8.71 -10.14
C LEU A 94 17.03 8.19 -11.00
N CYS A 95 17.35 7.52 -12.11
CA CYS A 95 16.35 6.85 -12.94
C CYS A 95 15.45 5.95 -12.08
N ASP A 96 16.05 5.08 -11.27
CA ASP A 96 15.36 4.21 -10.32
C ASP A 96 15.49 4.73 -8.89
N ASN A 97 14.40 5.20 -8.28
CA ASN A 97 14.40 5.56 -6.86
C ASN A 97 13.02 5.39 -6.21
N ALA A 98 12.97 4.74 -5.05
CA ALA A 98 11.74 4.47 -4.31
C ALA A 98 11.81 5.04 -2.90
N VAL A 99 10.69 5.56 -2.40
CA VAL A 99 10.53 5.91 -0.98
C VAL A 99 9.36 5.15 -0.37
N PHE A 100 9.49 4.80 0.90
CA PHE A 100 8.42 4.22 1.68
C PHE A 100 7.39 5.29 2.02
N VAL A 101 6.09 4.95 1.89
CA VAL A 101 4.99 5.85 2.23
C VAL A 101 4.33 5.37 3.52
N SER A 102 3.85 4.13 3.55
CA SER A 102 3.17 3.56 4.72
C SER A 102 3.06 2.05 4.66
N ASP A 103 2.82 1.44 5.81
CA ASP A 103 2.32 0.07 5.87
C ASP A 103 0.85 0.04 5.46
N VAL A 104 0.49 -0.81 4.51
CA VAL A 104 -0.91 -1.00 4.09
C VAL A 104 -1.52 -2.15 4.88
N THR A 105 -0.76 -3.24 5.05
CA THR A 105 -1.13 -4.34 5.93
C THR A 105 -0.02 -4.60 6.95
N VAL A 106 -0.40 -5.27 8.04
CA VAL A 106 0.51 -5.72 9.11
C VAL A 106 1.37 -4.57 9.63
N PRO A 107 0.81 -3.59 10.37
CA PRO A 107 1.58 -2.52 10.98
C PRO A 107 2.71 -3.06 11.86
N ASP A 108 3.75 -2.26 12.06
CA ASP A 108 4.88 -2.66 12.89
C ASP A 108 4.44 -3.04 14.32
N GLY A 109 4.99 -4.14 14.82
CA GLY A 109 4.64 -4.71 16.12
C GLY A 109 3.42 -5.63 16.11
N SER A 110 2.85 -5.92 14.93
CA SER A 110 1.75 -6.89 14.81
C SER A 110 2.09 -8.22 15.45
N VAL A 111 1.16 -8.76 16.25
CA VAL A 111 1.31 -10.05 16.92
C VAL A 111 0.88 -11.17 15.97
N MET A 112 1.74 -12.18 15.85
CA MET A 112 1.52 -13.36 15.00
C MET A 112 1.61 -14.64 15.83
N THR A 113 0.85 -15.65 15.46
CA THR A 113 1.04 -17.00 16.01
C THR A 113 2.21 -17.71 15.30
N PRO A 114 2.92 -18.64 15.98
CA PRO A 114 4.02 -19.40 15.38
C PRO A 114 3.61 -20.07 14.07
N GLY A 115 4.32 -19.80 12.97
CA GLY A 115 4.02 -20.39 11.66
C GLY A 115 2.82 -19.78 10.93
N GLN A 116 2.23 -18.69 11.44
CA GLN A 116 1.14 -17.99 10.76
C GLN A 116 1.58 -17.44 9.40
N GLU A 117 0.80 -17.72 8.35
CA GLU A 117 0.97 -17.10 7.05
C GLU A 117 0.23 -15.77 6.97
N PHE A 118 0.85 -14.76 6.37
CA PHE A 118 0.25 -13.44 6.22
C PHE A 118 0.84 -12.70 5.01
N LEU A 119 0.02 -11.85 4.39
CA LEU A 119 0.45 -10.98 3.30
C LEU A 119 0.83 -9.61 3.85
N LYS A 120 2.08 -9.23 3.65
CA LYS A 120 2.56 -7.88 3.99
C LYS A 120 2.53 -7.03 2.74
N THR A 121 1.90 -5.87 2.85
CA THR A 121 1.78 -4.88 1.78
C THR A 121 2.30 -3.55 2.27
N TRP A 122 3.21 -2.96 1.50
CA TRP A 122 3.72 -1.61 1.71
C TRP A 122 3.25 -0.70 0.58
N LYS A 123 2.97 0.55 0.91
CA LYS A 123 2.79 1.61 -0.07
C LYS A 123 4.14 2.26 -0.32
N VAL A 124 4.55 2.31 -1.58
CA VAL A 124 5.82 2.90 -2.00
C VAL A 124 5.58 3.91 -3.13
N ARG A 125 6.38 4.96 -3.18
CA ARG A 125 6.30 5.99 -4.22
C ARG A 125 7.51 5.92 -5.14
N ASN A 126 7.27 5.99 -6.44
CA ASN A 126 8.32 6.22 -7.42
C ASN A 126 8.78 7.67 -7.34
N THR A 127 10.03 7.88 -6.93
CA THR A 127 10.68 9.19 -6.82
C THR A 127 11.87 9.32 -7.77
N GLY A 128 12.02 8.36 -8.69
CA GLY A 128 12.97 8.42 -9.78
C GLY A 128 12.35 8.98 -11.04
N ASP A 129 13.18 9.14 -12.06
CA ASP A 129 12.77 9.69 -13.36
C ASP A 129 12.25 8.62 -14.33
N CYS A 130 12.47 7.34 -14.03
CA CYS A 130 12.08 6.22 -14.89
C CYS A 130 10.77 5.58 -14.43
N THR A 131 9.94 5.22 -15.39
CA THR A 131 8.73 4.43 -15.17
C THR A 131 9.11 2.99 -14.81
N TRP A 132 8.59 2.50 -13.70
CA TRP A 132 8.71 1.08 -13.34
C TRP A 132 7.67 0.25 -14.07
N GLY A 133 8.03 -0.96 -14.46
CA GLY A 133 7.14 -1.86 -15.18
C GLY A 133 7.57 -3.31 -15.05
N ALA A 134 7.45 -4.07 -16.13
CA ALA A 134 7.84 -5.48 -16.15
C ALA A 134 9.31 -5.68 -15.73
N GLY A 135 9.56 -6.69 -14.90
CA GLY A 135 10.89 -7.03 -14.39
C GLY A 135 11.31 -6.29 -13.13
N TYR A 136 10.59 -5.25 -12.69
CA TYR A 136 10.80 -4.66 -11.38
C TYR A 136 10.26 -5.59 -10.29
N THR A 137 11.00 -5.70 -9.20
CA THR A 137 10.67 -6.63 -8.09
C THR A 137 10.90 -5.96 -6.74
N VAL A 138 10.19 -6.43 -5.72
CA VAL A 138 10.54 -6.24 -4.32
C VAL A 138 11.47 -7.37 -3.91
N VAL A 139 12.63 -7.05 -3.33
CA VAL A 139 13.66 -8.01 -2.96
C VAL A 139 14.08 -7.87 -1.50
N TYR A 140 14.55 -8.97 -0.93
CA TYR A 140 15.13 -8.97 0.41
C TYR A 140 16.39 -8.10 0.43
N GLY A 141 16.43 -7.18 1.39
CA GLY A 141 17.47 -6.15 1.51
C GLY A 141 18.81 -6.65 2.03
N GLY A 142 18.90 -7.89 2.50
CA GLY A 142 20.14 -8.45 3.07
C GLY A 142 20.38 -8.12 4.54
N TYR A 143 19.42 -7.50 5.23
CA TYR A 143 19.55 -7.10 6.64
C TYR A 143 18.49 -7.79 7.52
N ASN A 144 18.92 -8.27 8.68
CA ASN A 144 18.12 -8.98 9.69
C ASN A 144 17.62 -10.37 9.23
N ASP A 145 16.37 -10.73 9.56
CA ASP A 145 15.78 -12.02 9.23
C ASP A 145 14.91 -11.88 7.98
N LYS A 146 15.18 -12.69 6.94
CA LYS A 146 14.35 -12.74 5.73
C LYS A 146 12.96 -13.34 6.00
N MET A 147 12.82 -14.09 7.08
CA MET A 147 11.70 -14.99 7.35
C MET A 147 11.48 -15.92 6.14
N SER A 148 10.23 -16.27 5.82
CA SER A 148 9.90 -17.00 4.59
C SER A 148 9.76 -16.10 3.35
N GLY A 149 9.96 -14.79 3.46
CA GLY A 149 9.66 -13.86 2.38
C GLY A 149 10.49 -14.18 1.13
N VAL A 150 9.88 -14.09 -0.04
CA VAL A 150 10.54 -14.27 -1.34
C VAL A 150 10.35 -13.04 -2.22
N PRO A 151 11.24 -12.79 -3.19
CA PRO A 151 11.05 -11.70 -4.13
C PRO A 151 9.68 -11.75 -4.82
N ALA A 152 9.06 -10.59 -4.99
CA ALA A 152 7.75 -10.47 -5.63
C ALA A 152 7.82 -9.47 -6.78
N ALA A 153 7.24 -9.83 -7.93
CA ALA A 153 7.19 -8.95 -9.09
C ALA A 153 6.20 -7.80 -8.89
N LEU A 154 6.55 -6.64 -9.44
CA LEU A 154 5.63 -5.52 -9.53
C LEU A 154 4.52 -5.86 -10.53
N ALA A 155 3.27 -5.74 -10.09
CA ALA A 155 2.11 -6.14 -10.89
C ALA A 155 1.65 -5.08 -11.91
N THR A 156 2.05 -3.82 -11.72
CA THR A 156 1.54 -2.69 -12.49
C THR A 156 2.67 -1.75 -12.91
N THR A 157 2.41 -0.95 -13.96
CA THR A 157 3.30 0.13 -14.36
C THR A 157 3.15 1.31 -13.39
N VAL A 158 4.28 1.90 -12.97
CA VAL A 158 4.31 3.00 -12.00
C VAL A 158 5.17 4.13 -12.53
N ILE A 159 4.53 5.22 -12.95
CA ILE A 159 5.21 6.41 -13.49
C ILE A 159 5.88 7.21 -12.35
N PRO A 160 6.83 8.11 -12.66
CA PRO A 160 7.39 9.02 -11.67
C PRO A 160 6.33 9.75 -10.83
N ASN A 161 6.58 9.88 -9.54
CA ASN A 161 5.70 10.44 -8.50
C ASN A 161 4.42 9.64 -8.19
N GLN A 162 4.18 8.51 -8.85
CA GLN A 162 3.05 7.64 -8.54
C GLN A 162 3.34 6.72 -7.35
N GLU A 163 2.31 6.40 -6.58
CA GLU A 163 2.35 5.41 -5.51
C GLU A 163 1.80 4.06 -5.97
N VAL A 164 2.35 2.98 -5.40
CA VAL A 164 1.93 1.61 -5.66
C VAL A 164 1.99 0.78 -4.39
N ASP A 165 1.08 -0.18 -4.28
CA ASP A 165 1.09 -1.16 -3.22
C ASP A 165 1.89 -2.39 -3.69
N VAL A 166 2.94 -2.71 -2.95
CA VAL A 166 3.79 -3.88 -3.21
C VAL A 166 3.62 -4.88 -2.09
N SER A 167 3.45 -6.15 -2.45
CA SER A 167 3.11 -7.20 -1.49
C SER A 167 4.08 -8.38 -1.54
N VAL A 168 4.41 -8.91 -0.38
CA VAL A 168 5.22 -10.14 -0.22
C VAL A 168 4.50 -11.07 0.74
N GLN A 169 4.41 -12.34 0.38
CA GLN A 169 3.86 -13.39 1.23
C GLN A 169 4.90 -13.81 2.27
N PHE A 170 4.50 -13.85 3.52
CA PHE A 170 5.33 -14.27 4.64
C PHE A 170 4.68 -15.38 5.46
N LYS A 171 5.52 -16.02 6.25
CA LYS A 171 5.21 -16.97 7.30
C LYS A 171 6.02 -16.59 8.53
N ALA A 172 5.32 -16.40 9.65
CA ALA A 172 5.93 -16.08 10.92
C ALA A 172 6.86 -17.23 11.37
N PRO A 173 8.04 -16.94 11.94
CA PRO A 173 8.90 -17.94 12.54
C PRO A 173 8.19 -18.76 13.63
N THR A 174 8.68 -19.97 13.91
CA THR A 174 8.06 -20.87 14.90
C THR A 174 8.49 -20.59 16.34
N LYS A 175 9.54 -19.80 16.54
CA LYS A 175 10.03 -19.42 17.87
C LYS A 175 9.40 -18.07 18.25
N ALA A 176 9.03 -17.93 19.51
CA ALA A 176 8.58 -16.65 20.05
C ALA A 176 9.72 -15.63 20.02
N GLY A 177 9.40 -14.36 19.75
CA GLY A 177 10.39 -13.28 19.64
C GLY A 177 9.93 -12.12 18.76
N GLU A 178 10.75 -11.07 18.72
CA GLU A 178 10.58 -9.98 17.75
C GLU A 178 11.37 -10.30 16.47
N TYR A 179 10.74 -10.06 15.32
CA TYR A 179 11.35 -10.30 14.03
C TYR A 179 11.24 -9.05 13.16
N LEU A 180 12.35 -8.70 12.52
CA LEU A 180 12.47 -7.58 11.61
C LEU A 180 13.02 -8.09 10.27
N SER A 181 12.39 -7.70 9.17
CA SER A 181 12.87 -7.99 7.82
C SER A 181 12.93 -6.71 7.00
N ALA A 182 14.05 -6.49 6.30
CA ALA A 182 14.27 -5.30 5.47
C ALA A 182 14.12 -5.64 3.98
N TRP A 183 13.42 -4.78 3.25
CA TRP A 183 13.07 -4.99 1.84
C TRP A 183 13.29 -3.70 1.05
N ARG A 184 13.54 -3.82 -0.25
CA ARG A 184 13.63 -2.68 -1.18
C ARG A 184 13.28 -3.08 -2.61
N MET A 185 13.16 -2.11 -3.50
CA MET A 185 12.91 -2.36 -4.91
C MET A 185 14.18 -2.84 -5.63
N ALA A 186 14.03 -3.56 -6.74
CA ALA A 186 15.08 -3.88 -7.69
C ALA A 186 14.58 -3.80 -9.13
N ASN A 187 15.46 -3.36 -10.02
CA ASN A 187 15.16 -3.20 -11.43
C ASN A 187 15.38 -4.52 -12.21
N PRO A 188 15.02 -4.59 -13.50
CA PRO A 188 15.13 -5.81 -14.30
C PRO A 188 16.56 -6.37 -14.45
N SER A 189 17.58 -5.53 -14.23
CA SER A 189 18.99 -5.96 -14.21
C SER A 189 19.43 -6.51 -12.84
N GLY A 190 18.53 -6.57 -11.85
CA GLY A 190 18.82 -7.05 -10.50
C GLY A 190 19.45 -6.01 -9.59
N TYR A 191 19.62 -4.76 -10.04
CA TYR A 191 20.13 -3.70 -9.19
C TYR A 191 19.03 -3.25 -8.24
N ALA A 192 19.27 -3.45 -6.95
CA ALA A 192 18.35 -3.04 -5.92
C ALA A 192 18.56 -1.55 -5.59
N PHE A 193 17.48 -0.79 -5.38
CA PHE A 193 17.49 0.67 -5.28
C PHE A 193 16.45 1.19 -4.27
N GLY A 194 16.51 2.50 -4.00
CA GLY A 194 15.57 3.19 -3.13
C GLY A 194 15.75 2.93 -1.64
N GLN A 195 14.86 3.52 -0.86
CA GLN A 195 14.79 3.37 0.59
C GLN A 195 14.42 1.94 0.98
N PHE A 196 14.97 1.47 2.11
CA PHE A 196 14.44 0.28 2.77
C PHE A 196 13.06 0.54 3.37
N PHE A 197 12.20 -0.46 3.25
CA PHE A 197 10.96 -0.59 4.00
C PHE A 197 10.98 -1.90 4.78
N PHE A 198 10.30 -1.91 5.92
CA PHE A 198 10.47 -2.95 6.92
C PHE A 198 9.17 -3.65 7.24
N ILE A 199 9.29 -4.88 7.71
CA ILE A 199 8.23 -5.51 8.48
C ILE A 199 8.78 -5.85 9.85
N LYS A 200 8.11 -5.37 10.91
CA LYS A 200 8.33 -5.77 12.28
C LYS A 200 7.13 -6.53 12.84
N ILE A 201 7.32 -7.77 13.30
CA ILE A 201 6.29 -8.57 13.97
C ILE A 201 6.77 -9.09 15.32
N VAL A 202 5.83 -9.50 16.15
CA VAL A 202 6.09 -10.21 17.41
C VAL A 202 5.40 -11.57 17.36
N VAL A 203 6.16 -12.65 17.51
CA VAL A 203 5.62 -14.01 17.61
C VAL A 203 5.41 -14.35 19.08
N ARG A 204 4.20 -14.77 19.45
CA ARG A 204 3.84 -15.22 20.80
C ARG A 204 2.99 -16.48 20.77
#